data_AF-A0A943WT00-F1
#
_entry.id   AF-A0A943WT00-F1
#
_cell.length_a   1.000
_cell.length_b   1.000
_cell.length_c   1.000
_cell.angle_alpha   90.00
_cell.angle_beta   90.00
_cell.angle_gamma   90.00
#
_symmetry.space_group_name_H-M   'P 1'
#
loop_
_entity.id
_entity.type
_entity.pdbx_description
1 polymer ?
#
loop_
_entity_poly.entity_id
_entity_poly.type
_entity_poly.pdbx_seq_one_letter_code
_entity_poly.pdbx_strand_id
1 'polypeptide(L)'
;MRRFLFLLLIVLLCGCSESDINSNTATVGKYGESMPVTRAEVCKMIALSKYSPEEIDLLERKIVFKDTDMNKWYDKYINSAFTCGYISGVDEEHFDPEGYLSLRQAQFLINKITNSEKLKLKYNEEDKDKPISYAMWVEAFEKSAKIANLKVANQSVIVYATKEQCSKLGDDFILTDKGLLKTDGIDFSAYYDCQINVITREKEIAAIKSIENDCPVIDDLTVVKANSKGIDVQLNGATRFFKIENSTYKEGDKVKISFLKNGGYEIKYM
;
A
#
# COMPACT_ATOMS: atom_id res chain seq x y z
N MET A 1 23.53 15.54 6.81
CA MET A 1 23.43 15.53 8.29
C MET A 1 22.10 16.13 8.72
N ARG A 2 21.15 15.28 9.11
CA ARG A 2 20.07 15.61 10.04
C ARG A 2 19.72 14.27 10.71
N ARG A 3 20.41 13.99 11.83
CA ARG A 3 20.09 12.83 12.66
C ARG A 3 18.66 13.03 13.15
N PHE A 4 17.70 12.35 12.52
CA PHE A 4 16.34 12.25 13.06
C PHE A 4 16.46 11.50 14.37
N LEU A 5 16.43 12.25 15.47
CA LEU A 5 16.14 11.72 16.78
C LEU A 5 14.71 11.17 16.68
N PHE A 6 14.56 9.87 16.41
CA PHE A 6 13.28 9.18 16.53
C PHE A 6 12.92 9.20 18.01
N LEU A 7 12.33 10.30 18.49
CA LEU A 7 11.42 10.18 19.61
C LEU A 7 10.34 9.22 19.11
N LEU A 8 10.23 8.06 19.74
CA LEU A 8 9.21 7.06 19.45
C LEU A 8 7.86 7.70 19.83
N LEU A 9 7.30 8.51 18.93
CA LEU A 9 6.03 9.18 19.13
C LEU A 9 4.97 8.10 19.00
N ILE A 10 4.52 7.57 20.14
CA ILE A 10 3.41 6.61 20.16
C ILE A 10 2.17 7.35 19.66
N VAL A 11 1.64 6.91 18.52
CA VAL A 11 0.43 7.48 17.93
C VAL A 11 -0.78 6.99 18.74
N LEU A 12 -1.62 7.92 19.20
CA LEU A 12 -2.91 7.59 19.81
C LEU A 12 -3.96 7.46 18.71
N LEU A 13 -4.54 6.27 18.58
CA LEU A 13 -5.64 5.98 17.67
C LEU A 13 -6.96 5.96 18.45
N CYS A 14 -7.93 6.73 17.99
CA CYS A 14 -9.30 6.59 18.45
C CYS A 14 -9.87 5.29 17.87
N GLY A 15 -10.27 4.33 18.71
CA GLY A 15 -11.13 3.25 18.25
C GLY A 15 -12.49 3.82 17.88
N CYS A 16 -12.99 3.47 16.68
CA CYS A 16 -14.34 3.83 16.28
C CYS A 16 -15.34 3.31 17.32
N SER A 17 -16.17 4.19 17.85
CA SER A 17 -17.38 3.81 18.57
C SER A 17 -18.39 3.21 17.58
N GLU A 18 -19.33 2.41 18.06
CA GLU A 18 -20.45 1.83 17.29
C GLU A 18 -21.27 2.83 16.44
N SER A 19 -21.05 4.14 16.59
CA SER A 19 -21.85 5.21 15.98
C SER A 19 -21.26 5.90 14.75
N ASP A 20 -19.99 5.69 14.37
CA ASP A 20 -19.41 6.29 13.15
C ASP A 20 -19.16 5.21 12.10
N ILE A 21 -20.26 4.78 11.46
CA ILE A 21 -20.26 3.76 10.42
C ILE A 21 -19.67 4.35 9.13
N ASN A 22 -18.35 4.30 8.98
CA ASN A 22 -17.75 4.10 7.67
C ASN A 22 -17.54 2.59 7.53
N SER A 23 -18.55 1.87 7.04
CA SER A 23 -18.41 0.42 6.83
C SER A 23 -17.17 0.16 5.97
N ASN A 24 -16.24 -0.65 6.45
CA ASN A 24 -15.15 -1.15 5.63
C ASN A 24 -15.77 -1.92 4.45
N THR A 25 -15.61 -1.40 3.23
CA THR A 25 -16.16 -2.01 2.00
C THR A 25 -15.19 -2.98 1.35
N ALA A 26 -14.04 -3.25 1.98
CA ALA A 26 -13.05 -4.17 1.46
C ALA A 26 -13.64 -5.58 1.35
N THR A 27 -13.48 -6.19 0.18
CA THR A 27 -13.88 -7.58 -0.06
C THR A 27 -12.61 -8.40 -0.22
N VAL A 28 -12.54 -9.54 0.46
CA VAL A 28 -11.43 -10.50 0.33
C VAL A 28 -11.32 -10.95 -1.13
N GLY A 29 -10.10 -10.90 -1.66
CA GLY A 29 -9.83 -11.22 -3.06
C GLY A 29 -8.65 -10.45 -3.64
N LYS A 30 -8.36 -10.68 -4.93
CA LYS A 30 -7.34 -9.90 -5.63
C LYS A 30 -7.82 -8.45 -5.78
N TYR A 31 -6.89 -7.52 -5.63
CA TYR A 31 -7.17 -6.10 -5.81
C TYR A 31 -7.05 -5.72 -7.29
N GLY A 32 -8.03 -4.98 -7.81
CA GLY A 32 -7.98 -4.40 -9.16
C GLY A 32 -8.17 -5.37 -10.32
N GLU A 33 -9.02 -6.40 -10.16
CA GLU A 33 -9.29 -7.36 -11.25
C GLU A 33 -9.95 -6.73 -12.49
N SER A 34 -10.86 -5.79 -12.28
CA SER A 34 -11.59 -5.06 -13.33
C SER A 34 -11.12 -3.63 -13.54
N MET A 35 -10.15 -3.16 -12.75
CA MET A 35 -9.61 -1.81 -12.83
C MET A 35 -8.44 -1.79 -13.81
N PRO A 36 -8.41 -0.92 -14.83
CA PRO A 36 -7.22 -0.75 -15.65
C PRO A 36 -6.07 -0.15 -14.82
N VAL A 37 -4.84 -0.52 -15.14
CA VAL A 37 -3.65 0.10 -14.52
C VAL A 37 -3.25 1.36 -15.27
N THR A 38 -2.94 2.43 -14.54
CA THR A 38 -2.39 3.66 -15.09
C THR A 38 -0.89 3.55 -15.38
N ARG A 39 -0.40 4.39 -16.27
CA ARG A 39 1.03 4.51 -16.57
C ARG A 39 1.83 5.01 -15.36
N ALA A 40 1.25 5.88 -14.53
CA ALA A 40 1.86 6.35 -13.29
C ALA A 40 2.08 5.22 -12.28
N GLU A 41 1.09 4.37 -12.04
CA GLU A 41 1.20 3.20 -11.14
C GLU A 41 2.28 2.22 -11.63
N VAL A 42 2.31 1.97 -12.95
CA VAL A 42 3.34 1.14 -13.60
C VAL A 42 4.73 1.71 -13.35
N CYS A 43 4.90 3.03 -13.48
CA CYS A 43 6.18 3.71 -13.22
C CYS A 43 6.60 3.57 -11.76
N LYS A 44 5.68 3.70 -10.81
CA LYS A 44 5.96 3.51 -9.38
C LYS A 44 6.52 2.12 -9.11
N MET A 45 5.86 1.08 -9.63
CA MET A 45 6.31 -0.30 -9.46
C MET A 45 7.69 -0.54 -10.10
N ILE A 46 7.93 -0.05 -11.32
CA ILE A 46 9.22 -0.17 -12.00
C ILE A 46 10.32 0.58 -11.23
N ALA A 47 10.07 1.81 -10.81
CA ALA A 47 11.03 2.63 -10.09
C ALA A 47 11.47 1.97 -8.78
N LEU A 48 10.52 1.53 -7.95
CA LEU A 48 10.80 0.84 -6.67
C LEU A 48 11.44 -0.54 -6.85
N SER A 49 11.31 -1.15 -8.03
CA SER A 49 12.04 -2.38 -8.36
C SER A 49 13.53 -2.15 -8.63
N LYS A 50 13.92 -0.94 -9.03
CA LYS A 50 15.29 -0.60 -9.41
C LYS A 50 16.03 0.21 -8.36
N TYR A 51 15.32 1.11 -7.70
CA TYR A 51 15.87 2.03 -6.72
C TYR A 51 15.16 1.87 -5.37
N SER A 52 15.87 2.21 -4.30
CA SER A 52 15.27 2.53 -3.01
C SER A 52 14.45 3.82 -3.10
N PRO A 53 13.48 4.05 -2.19
CA PRO A 53 12.76 5.31 -2.12
C PRO A 53 13.71 6.52 -1.98
N GLU A 54 14.77 6.40 -1.18
CA GLU A 54 15.77 7.46 -1.02
C GLU A 54 16.52 7.75 -2.32
N GLU A 55 16.94 6.72 -3.06
CA GLU A 55 17.56 6.91 -4.37
C GLU A 55 16.60 7.62 -5.35
N ILE A 56 15.31 7.27 -5.36
CA ILE A 56 14.30 7.91 -6.23
C ILE A 56 14.17 9.40 -5.89
N ASP A 57 14.08 9.74 -4.61
CA ASP A 57 13.94 11.13 -4.16
C ASP A 57 15.20 11.98 -4.47
N LEU A 58 16.37 11.35 -4.63
CA LEU A 58 17.63 12.00 -4.98
C LEU A 58 17.91 12.07 -6.49
N LEU A 59 17.09 11.44 -7.34
CA LEU A 59 17.30 11.47 -8.78
C LEU A 59 17.09 12.87 -9.34
N GLU A 60 18.03 13.32 -10.18
CA GLU A 60 17.84 14.52 -10.99
C GLU A 60 16.63 14.34 -11.93
N ARG A 61 15.77 15.36 -11.98
CA ARG A 61 14.62 15.38 -12.87
C ARG A 61 15.05 15.64 -14.31
N LYS A 62 14.93 14.64 -15.18
CA LYS A 62 15.30 14.67 -16.61
C LYS A 62 14.10 14.82 -17.56
N ILE A 63 12.91 14.42 -17.11
CA ILE A 63 11.69 14.52 -17.91
C ILE A 63 11.29 15.98 -18.13
N VAL A 64 10.74 16.28 -19.32
CA VAL A 64 10.29 17.62 -19.72
C VAL A 64 8.86 17.62 -20.28
N PHE A 65 8.09 16.58 -19.95
CA PHE A 65 6.71 16.43 -20.42
C PHE A 65 5.79 17.50 -19.83
N LYS A 66 4.93 18.10 -20.67
CA LYS A 66 4.02 19.20 -20.31
C LYS A 66 2.90 18.79 -19.36
N ASP A 67 2.54 17.51 -19.36
CA ASP A 67 1.49 16.90 -18.55
C ASP A 67 2.03 16.20 -17.28
N THR A 68 3.24 16.57 -16.86
CA THR A 68 3.84 16.13 -15.59
C THR A 68 4.07 17.32 -14.67
N ASP A 69 3.73 17.17 -13.39
CA ASP A 69 3.87 18.20 -12.37
C ASP A 69 4.74 17.67 -11.23
N MET A 70 5.85 18.37 -10.95
CA MET A 70 6.83 18.00 -9.90
C MET A 70 6.23 17.87 -8.49
N ASN A 71 5.06 18.46 -8.25
CA ASN A 71 4.38 18.37 -6.96
C ASN A 71 3.44 17.16 -6.87
N LYS A 72 3.24 16.42 -7.96
CA LYS A 72 2.39 15.22 -7.97
C LYS A 72 3.22 14.00 -7.60
N TRP A 73 2.57 13.08 -6.86
CA TRP A 73 3.18 11.84 -6.36
C TRP A 73 3.91 11.04 -7.45
N TYR A 74 3.41 11.06 -8.68
CA TYR A 74 3.91 10.26 -9.79
C TYR A 74 5.21 10.79 -10.41
N ASP A 75 5.55 12.08 -10.26
CA ASP A 75 6.56 12.73 -11.10
C ASP A 75 7.94 12.10 -10.95
N LYS A 76 8.36 11.87 -9.70
CA LYS A 76 9.63 11.20 -9.39
C LYS A 76 9.69 9.76 -9.90
N TYR A 77 8.56 9.05 -9.88
CA TYR A 77 8.49 7.67 -10.35
C TYR A 77 8.55 7.59 -11.88
N ILE A 78 7.85 8.49 -12.57
CA ILE A 78 7.94 8.66 -14.03
C ILE A 78 9.37 9.01 -14.41
N ASN A 79 9.97 9.99 -13.74
CA ASN A 79 11.35 10.40 -13.99
C ASN A 79 12.34 9.23 -13.84
N SER A 80 12.19 8.44 -12.78
CA SER A 80 12.99 7.24 -12.55
C SER A 80 12.82 6.20 -13.66
N ALA A 81 11.57 5.83 -13.98
CA ALA A 81 11.27 4.82 -14.99
C ALA A 81 11.74 5.24 -16.39
N PHE A 82 11.60 6.53 -16.73
CA PHE A 82 12.11 7.14 -17.96
C PHE A 82 13.64 7.15 -18.01
N THR A 83 14.30 7.54 -16.92
CA THR A 83 15.77 7.60 -16.85
C THR A 83 16.42 6.22 -17.01
N CYS A 84 15.79 5.18 -16.48
CA CYS A 84 16.19 3.79 -16.72
C CYS A 84 15.85 3.28 -18.12
N GLY A 85 15.22 4.10 -18.94
CA GLY A 85 14.77 3.78 -20.29
C GLY A 85 13.60 2.81 -20.34
N TYR A 86 12.95 2.43 -19.23
CA TYR A 86 11.90 1.40 -19.25
C TYR A 86 10.66 1.85 -20.02
N ILE A 87 10.30 3.12 -19.88
CA ILE A 87 9.08 3.70 -20.45
C ILE A 87 9.40 5.06 -21.05
N SER A 88 8.74 5.38 -22.15
CA SER A 88 8.83 6.67 -22.84
C SER A 88 7.50 7.40 -22.77
N GLY A 89 7.49 8.68 -23.17
CA GLY A 89 6.27 9.43 -23.41
C GLY A 89 5.39 8.78 -24.48
N VAL A 90 4.10 9.15 -24.50
CA VAL A 90 3.19 8.78 -25.58
C VAL A 90 3.50 9.56 -26.86
N ASP A 91 4.10 10.73 -26.70
CA ASP A 91 4.75 11.52 -27.75
C ASP A 91 5.96 12.28 -27.16
N GLU A 92 6.51 13.25 -27.89
CA GLU A 92 7.67 14.05 -27.48
C GLU A 92 7.37 15.02 -26.32
N GLU A 93 6.12 15.46 -26.17
CA GLU A 93 5.70 16.49 -25.21
C GLU A 93 4.85 15.93 -24.06
N HIS A 94 4.27 14.74 -24.20
CA HIS A 94 3.31 14.16 -23.25
C HIS A 94 3.73 12.77 -22.76
N PHE A 95 3.56 12.56 -21.45
CA PHE A 95 3.74 11.25 -20.83
C PHE A 95 2.44 10.47 -20.69
N ASP A 96 1.32 11.15 -20.49
CA ASP A 96 0.01 10.61 -20.12
C ASP A 96 0.05 9.79 -18.82
N PRO A 97 0.23 10.42 -17.64
CA PRO A 97 0.34 9.70 -16.35
C PRO A 97 -0.88 8.87 -15.98
N GLU A 98 -2.08 9.43 -16.21
CA GLU A 98 -3.37 8.83 -15.87
C GLU A 98 -3.90 7.90 -16.97
N GLY A 99 -3.27 7.91 -18.16
CA GLY A 99 -3.57 6.98 -19.24
C GLY A 99 -3.28 5.54 -18.87
N TYR A 100 -4.00 4.62 -19.52
CA TYR A 100 -3.89 3.19 -19.23
C TYR A 100 -2.80 2.50 -20.03
N LEU A 101 -2.15 1.52 -19.41
CA LEU A 101 -1.20 0.65 -20.08
C LEU A 101 -1.95 -0.40 -20.91
N SER A 102 -1.61 -0.56 -22.20
CA SER A 102 -2.18 -1.64 -23.01
C SER A 102 -1.52 -2.99 -22.74
N LEU A 103 -2.22 -4.08 -23.06
CA LEU A 103 -1.68 -5.45 -22.96
C LEU A 103 -0.36 -5.64 -23.72
N ARG A 104 -0.23 -5.08 -24.93
CA ARG A 104 1.01 -5.11 -25.71
C ARG A 104 2.13 -4.32 -25.04
N GLN A 105 1.84 -3.13 -24.51
CA GLN A 105 2.83 -2.33 -23.79
C GLN A 105 3.30 -3.04 -22.52
N ALA A 106 2.38 -3.67 -21.78
CA ALA A 106 2.71 -4.50 -20.62
C ALA A 106 3.64 -5.65 -20.99
N GLN A 107 3.37 -6.37 -22.08
CA GLN A 107 4.25 -7.44 -22.57
C GLN A 107 5.66 -6.91 -22.92
N PHE A 108 5.75 -5.74 -23.55
CA PHE A 108 7.03 -5.11 -23.85
C PHE A 108 7.81 -4.77 -22.58
N LEU A 109 7.16 -4.20 -21.57
CA LEU A 109 7.78 -3.90 -20.28
C LEU A 109 8.24 -5.16 -19.55
N ILE A 110 7.44 -6.23 -19.54
CA ILE A 110 7.82 -7.53 -18.98
C ILE A 110 9.10 -8.06 -19.63
N ASN A 111 9.17 -8.02 -20.96
CA ASN A 111 10.36 -8.48 -21.68
C ASN A 111 11.59 -7.65 -21.30
N LYS A 112 11.42 -6.33 -21.16
CA LYS A 112 12.49 -5.42 -20.77
C LYS A 112 12.94 -5.60 -19.33
N ILE A 113 12.01 -5.82 -18.40
CA ILE A 113 12.31 -6.06 -16.98
C ILE A 113 13.07 -7.36 -16.80
N THR A 114 12.62 -8.42 -17.47
CA THR A 114 13.20 -9.77 -17.36
C THR A 114 14.41 -10.01 -18.26
N ASN A 115 14.67 -9.11 -19.20
CA ASN A 115 15.63 -9.29 -20.30
C ASN A 115 15.43 -10.64 -21.01
N SER A 116 14.18 -11.00 -21.24
CA SER A 116 13.77 -12.34 -21.69
C SER A 116 12.36 -12.31 -22.28
N GLU A 117 12.06 -13.23 -23.18
CA GLU A 117 10.72 -13.39 -23.76
C GLU A 117 9.92 -14.55 -23.18
N LYS A 118 10.45 -15.22 -22.14
CA LYS A 118 9.84 -16.46 -21.60
C LYS A 118 8.51 -16.22 -20.87
N LEU A 119 8.33 -15.05 -20.26
CA LEU A 119 7.10 -14.71 -19.57
C LEU A 119 6.13 -14.03 -20.55
N LYS A 120 5.07 -14.74 -20.95
CA LYS A 120 4.03 -14.23 -21.83
C LYS A 120 2.74 -13.98 -21.06
N LEU A 121 2.15 -12.80 -21.26
CA LEU A 121 0.79 -12.50 -20.86
C LEU A 121 -0.18 -13.33 -21.69
N LYS A 122 -1.31 -13.71 -21.08
CA LYS A 122 -2.38 -14.44 -21.76
C LYS A 122 -3.48 -13.45 -22.11
N TYR A 123 -3.64 -13.16 -23.40
CA TYR A 123 -4.71 -12.34 -23.95
C TYR A 123 -4.95 -12.71 -25.42
N ASN A 124 -6.11 -12.35 -25.98
CA ASN A 124 -6.37 -12.55 -27.42
C ASN A 124 -5.69 -11.45 -28.24
N GLU A 125 -5.11 -11.76 -29.40
CA GLU A 125 -4.38 -10.77 -30.21
C GLU A 125 -5.22 -9.56 -30.61
N GLU A 126 -6.54 -9.71 -30.75
CA GLU A 126 -7.48 -8.60 -31.00
C GLU A 126 -7.58 -7.62 -29.81
N ASP A 127 -7.28 -8.08 -28.59
CA ASP A 127 -7.32 -7.30 -27.37
C ASP A 127 -5.97 -6.63 -27.04
N LYS A 128 -4.92 -6.85 -27.83
CA LYS A 128 -3.54 -6.40 -27.50
C LYS A 128 -3.41 -4.90 -27.21
N ASP A 129 -4.32 -4.08 -27.75
CA ASP A 129 -4.36 -2.62 -27.56
C ASP A 129 -5.33 -2.16 -26.46
N LYS A 130 -6.11 -3.08 -25.88
CA LYS A 130 -6.98 -2.79 -24.73
C LYS A 130 -6.16 -2.63 -23.44
N PRO A 131 -6.67 -1.85 -22.47
CA PRO A 131 -6.06 -1.71 -21.15
C PRO A 131 -5.86 -3.07 -20.45
N ILE A 132 -4.68 -3.27 -19.87
CA ILE A 132 -4.44 -4.37 -18.93
C ILE A 132 -5.05 -4.02 -17.56
N SER A 133 -5.63 -5.01 -16.88
CA SER A 133 -6.08 -4.78 -15.51
C SER A 133 -4.92 -4.66 -14.54
N TYR A 134 -5.12 -3.90 -13.48
CA TYR A 134 -4.21 -3.70 -12.37
C TYR A 134 -3.78 -5.05 -11.77
N ALA A 135 -4.73 -5.96 -11.48
CA ALA A 135 -4.40 -7.28 -10.93
C ALA A 135 -3.48 -8.09 -11.86
N MET A 136 -3.76 -8.06 -13.17
CA MET A 136 -2.98 -8.78 -14.17
C MET A 136 -1.57 -8.19 -14.32
N TRP A 137 -1.44 -6.86 -14.29
CA TRP A 137 -0.15 -6.19 -14.28
C TRP A 137 0.65 -6.52 -13.02
N VAL A 138 0.07 -6.43 -11.83
CA VAL A 138 0.75 -6.73 -10.56
C VAL A 138 1.24 -8.17 -10.53
N GLU A 139 0.44 -9.14 -10.98
CA GLU A 139 0.85 -10.55 -11.06
C GLU A 139 2.04 -10.73 -12.02
N ALA A 140 2.00 -10.07 -13.19
CA ALA A 140 3.08 -10.14 -14.17
C ALA A 140 4.36 -9.43 -13.68
N PHE A 141 4.22 -8.29 -13.00
CA PHE A 141 5.31 -7.55 -12.38
C PHE A 141 5.98 -8.38 -11.28
N GLU A 142 5.21 -9.01 -10.38
CA GLU A 142 5.77 -9.88 -9.34
C GLU A 142 6.59 -11.03 -9.94
N LYS A 143 6.06 -11.70 -10.97
CA LYS A 143 6.78 -12.76 -11.69
C LYS A 143 8.05 -12.22 -12.35
N SER A 144 7.96 -11.04 -12.97
CA SER A 144 9.11 -10.39 -13.61
C SER A 144 10.19 -10.02 -12.60
N ALA A 145 9.79 -9.50 -11.44
CA ALA A 145 10.69 -9.16 -10.35
C ALA A 145 11.43 -10.38 -9.80
N LYS A 146 10.75 -11.53 -9.65
CA LYS A 146 11.38 -12.80 -9.27
C LYS A 146 12.39 -13.28 -10.31
N ILE A 147 12.03 -13.26 -11.59
CA ILE A 147 12.91 -13.70 -12.69
C ILE A 147 14.17 -12.82 -12.76
N ALA A 148 14.01 -11.51 -12.62
CA ALA A 148 15.11 -10.54 -12.70
C ALA A 148 15.82 -10.29 -11.36
N ASN A 149 15.46 -11.03 -10.30
CA ASN A 149 16.00 -10.88 -8.94
C ASN A 149 15.98 -9.42 -8.43
N LEU A 150 14.85 -8.75 -8.61
CA LEU A 150 14.65 -7.35 -8.17
C LEU A 150 14.38 -7.28 -6.67
N LYS A 151 14.72 -6.15 -6.06
CA LYS A 151 14.70 -5.98 -4.60
C LYS A 151 13.36 -5.51 -4.04
N VAL A 152 12.25 -6.04 -4.55
CA VAL A 152 10.91 -5.84 -3.98
C VAL A 152 10.53 -7.02 -3.12
N ALA A 153 9.74 -6.79 -2.06
CA ALA A 153 9.28 -7.82 -1.14
C ALA A 153 7.76 -7.92 -1.18
N ASN A 154 7.23 -9.14 -1.07
CA ASN A 154 5.83 -9.32 -0.72
C ASN A 154 5.68 -9.28 0.80
N GLN A 155 4.66 -8.59 1.29
CA GLN A 155 4.44 -8.41 2.72
C GLN A 155 2.95 -8.49 3.02
N SER A 156 2.59 -9.33 3.98
CA SER A 156 1.26 -9.29 4.61
C SER A 156 1.30 -8.28 5.75
N VAL A 157 0.40 -7.30 5.72
CA VAL A 157 0.30 -6.20 6.69
C VAL A 157 -1.12 -6.08 7.21
N ILE A 158 -1.28 -5.84 8.51
CA ILE A 158 -2.55 -5.42 9.10
C ILE A 158 -2.53 -3.91 9.20
N VAL A 159 -3.45 -3.23 8.53
CA VAL A 159 -3.55 -1.78 8.55
C VAL A 159 -4.28 -1.35 9.83
N TYR A 160 -3.56 -0.69 10.72
CA TYR A 160 -4.12 -0.19 11.98
C TYR A 160 -4.81 1.16 11.83
N ALA A 161 -4.29 2.02 10.95
CA ALA A 161 -4.82 3.35 10.74
C ALA A 161 -4.41 3.93 9.38
N THR A 162 -5.33 4.72 8.84
CA THR A 162 -5.11 5.66 7.73
C THR A 162 -5.36 7.08 8.24
N LYS A 163 -5.38 8.08 7.34
CA LYS A 163 -5.79 9.45 7.70
C LYS A 163 -7.14 9.52 8.42
N GLU A 164 -8.05 8.57 8.14
CA GLU A 164 -9.39 8.53 8.71
C GLU A 164 -9.36 8.29 10.22
N GLN A 165 -8.44 7.43 10.69
CA GLN A 165 -8.24 7.17 12.13
C GLN A 165 -7.19 8.09 12.75
N CYS A 166 -6.26 8.61 11.95
CA CYS A 166 -5.21 9.51 12.41
C CYS A 166 -4.83 10.55 11.34
N SER A 167 -5.39 11.74 11.44
CA SER A 167 -5.12 12.85 10.50
C SER A 167 -3.65 13.23 10.36
N LYS A 168 -2.81 12.93 11.38
CA LYS A 168 -1.35 13.15 11.32
C LYS A 168 -0.63 12.29 10.30
N LEU A 169 -1.23 11.18 9.85
CA LEU A 169 -0.69 10.33 8.80
C LEU A 169 -0.76 11.02 7.43
N GLY A 170 -1.75 11.89 7.21
CA GLY A 170 -2.01 12.48 5.90
C GLY A 170 -2.35 11.43 4.83
N ASP A 171 -2.34 11.83 3.57
CA ASP A 171 -2.66 10.95 2.44
C ASP A 171 -1.52 9.96 2.09
N ASP A 172 -0.31 10.25 2.55
CA ASP A 172 0.90 9.57 2.09
C ASP A 172 1.33 8.41 2.99
N PHE A 173 0.71 8.21 4.15
CA PHE A 173 1.14 7.19 5.10
C PHE A 173 -0.02 6.39 5.70
N ILE A 174 0.29 5.14 6.01
CA ILE A 174 -0.54 4.26 6.84
C ILE A 174 0.29 3.70 7.98
N LEU A 175 -0.37 3.42 9.10
CA LEU A 175 0.22 2.66 10.20
C LEU A 175 -0.19 1.20 10.12
N THR A 176 0.78 0.29 10.27
CA THR A 176 0.55 -1.16 10.20
C THR A 176 1.23 -1.89 11.35
N ASP A 177 0.96 -3.19 11.47
CA ASP A 177 1.72 -4.11 12.33
C ASP A 177 3.22 -4.17 11.98
N LYS A 178 3.62 -3.69 10.79
CA LYS A 178 5.00 -3.60 10.33
C LYS A 178 5.58 -2.18 10.45
N GLY A 179 4.90 -1.31 11.19
CA GLY A 179 5.24 0.10 11.38
C GLY A 179 4.63 1.01 10.30
N LEU A 180 5.16 2.22 10.21
CA LEU A 180 4.72 3.21 9.23
C LEU A 180 5.14 2.79 7.81
N LEU A 181 4.21 2.84 6.87
CA LEU A 181 4.45 2.61 5.43
C LEU A 181 3.94 3.81 4.63
N LYS A 182 4.68 4.15 3.58
CA LYS A 182 4.37 5.22 2.64
C LYS A 182 3.56 4.69 1.45
N THR A 183 2.59 5.47 0.98
CA THR A 183 1.52 5.04 0.08
C THR A 183 1.33 5.95 -1.14
N ASP A 184 2.38 6.63 -1.63
CA ASP A 184 2.27 7.63 -2.72
C ASP A 184 1.36 7.13 -3.88
N GLY A 185 0.25 7.81 -4.13
CA GLY A 185 -0.66 7.45 -5.22
C GLY A 185 -1.54 6.21 -5.02
N ILE A 186 -1.59 5.64 -3.82
CA ILE A 186 -2.45 4.49 -3.49
C ILE A 186 -3.40 4.89 -2.35
N ASP A 187 -4.70 4.86 -2.62
CA ASP A 187 -5.72 5.15 -1.61
C ASP A 187 -5.95 3.92 -0.71
N PHE A 188 -5.65 4.08 0.58
CA PHE A 188 -5.88 3.06 1.61
C PHE A 188 -7.10 3.33 2.49
N SER A 189 -7.86 4.42 2.25
CA SER A 189 -8.97 4.87 3.11
C SER A 189 -9.94 3.76 3.50
N ALA A 190 -10.24 2.85 2.57
CA ALA A 190 -11.17 1.74 2.75
C ALA A 190 -10.59 0.50 3.45
N TYR A 191 -9.31 0.49 3.86
CA TYR A 191 -8.66 -0.73 4.34
C TYR A 191 -8.17 -0.70 5.79
N TYR A 192 -8.63 0.26 6.61
CA TYR A 192 -8.36 0.19 8.05
C TYR A 192 -8.96 -1.11 8.63
N ASP A 193 -8.25 -1.76 9.54
CA ASP A 193 -8.63 -3.06 10.09
C ASP A 193 -8.75 -4.17 9.04
N CYS A 194 -7.99 -4.10 7.94
CA CYS A 194 -7.80 -5.20 6.99
C CYS A 194 -6.39 -5.76 7.07
N GLN A 195 -6.26 -7.06 6.77
CA GLN A 195 -5.01 -7.69 6.41
C GLN A 195 -4.87 -7.70 4.88
N ILE A 196 -3.76 -7.15 4.40
CA ILE A 196 -3.53 -6.88 2.98
C ILE A 196 -2.16 -7.44 2.59
N ASN A 197 -2.10 -8.09 1.42
CA ASN A 197 -0.85 -8.45 0.79
C ASN A 197 -0.40 -7.32 -0.13
N VAL A 198 0.78 -6.78 0.11
CA VAL A 198 1.36 -5.66 -0.64
C VAL A 198 2.74 -6.02 -1.17
N ILE A 199 3.14 -5.34 -2.25
CA ILE A 199 4.53 -5.32 -2.72
C ILE A 199 5.17 -4.05 -2.18
N THR A 200 6.33 -4.19 -1.53
CA THR A 200 7.06 -3.08 -0.95
C THR A 200 8.49 -3.00 -1.46
N ARG A 201 9.04 -1.80 -1.43
CA ARG A 201 10.48 -1.57 -1.36
C ARG A 201 10.75 -0.78 -0.10
N GLU A 202 11.45 -1.40 0.85
CA GLU A 202 11.72 -0.81 2.17
C GLU A 202 10.41 -0.38 2.86
N LYS A 203 10.20 0.92 3.08
CA LYS A 203 8.98 1.46 3.73
C LYS A 203 7.97 2.07 2.76
N GLU A 204 8.15 1.90 1.45
CA GLU A 204 7.22 2.39 0.43
C GLU A 204 6.45 1.22 -0.20
N ILE A 205 5.13 1.36 -0.28
CA ILE A 205 4.24 0.40 -0.95
C ILE A 205 4.27 0.67 -2.45
N ALA A 206 4.69 -0.32 -3.23
CA ALA A 206 4.66 -0.27 -4.69
C ALA A 206 3.30 -0.67 -5.26
N ALA A 207 2.61 -1.63 -4.63
CA ALA A 207 1.33 -2.15 -5.12
C ALA A 207 0.55 -2.86 -4.00
N ILE A 208 -0.79 -2.77 -4.03
CA ILE A 208 -1.68 -3.73 -3.36
C ILE A 208 -1.83 -4.97 -4.25
N LYS A 209 -1.77 -6.17 -3.69
CA LYS A 209 -2.02 -7.44 -4.42
C LYS A 209 -3.40 -8.00 -4.14
N SER A 210 -3.74 -8.10 -2.87
CA SER A 210 -4.99 -8.71 -2.42
C SER A 210 -5.35 -8.29 -1.01
N ILE A 211 -6.64 -8.28 -0.74
CA ILE A 211 -7.17 -8.24 0.62
C ILE A 211 -7.22 -9.68 1.09
N GLU A 212 -6.43 -10.03 2.11
CA GLU A 212 -6.32 -11.39 2.64
C GLU A 212 -7.39 -11.67 3.68
N ASN A 213 -7.70 -10.68 4.52
CA ASN A 213 -8.73 -10.78 5.55
C ASN A 213 -9.34 -9.40 5.80
N ASP A 214 -10.66 -9.29 5.67
CA ASP A 214 -11.44 -8.08 5.93
C ASP A 214 -11.83 -7.92 7.42
N CYS A 215 -11.55 -8.94 8.24
CA CYS A 215 -11.82 -9.01 9.67
C CYS A 215 -10.68 -9.76 10.40
N PRO A 216 -9.45 -9.22 10.42
CA PRO A 216 -8.32 -9.88 11.03
C PRO A 216 -8.49 -10.01 12.54
N VAL A 217 -7.71 -10.92 13.11
CA VAL A 217 -7.56 -11.08 14.54
C VAL A 217 -6.14 -10.68 14.89
N ILE A 218 -5.98 -9.78 15.85
CA ILE A 218 -4.68 -9.42 16.42
C ILE A 218 -4.59 -10.03 17.81
N ASP A 219 -3.53 -10.79 18.06
CA ASP A 219 -3.27 -11.45 19.32
C ASP A 219 -2.02 -10.92 20.03
N ASP A 220 -1.80 -11.41 21.24
CA ASP A 220 -0.72 -11.04 22.15
C ASP A 220 -0.59 -9.53 22.42
N LEU A 221 -1.73 -8.82 22.41
CA LEU A 221 -1.78 -7.40 22.71
C LEU A 221 -1.73 -7.18 24.22
N THR A 222 -1.00 -6.15 24.64
CA THR A 222 -0.91 -5.76 26.05
C THR A 222 -1.77 -4.53 26.31
N VAL A 223 -2.61 -4.63 27.34
CA VAL A 223 -3.34 -3.48 27.88
C VAL A 223 -2.37 -2.55 28.60
N VAL A 224 -2.25 -1.31 28.11
CA VAL A 224 -1.38 -0.28 28.71
C VAL A 224 -2.13 0.72 29.56
N LYS A 225 -3.46 0.77 29.44
CA LYS A 225 -4.34 1.53 30.33
C LYS A 225 -5.72 0.91 30.32
N ALA A 226 -6.37 0.88 31.48
CA ALA A 226 -7.73 0.40 31.59
C ALA A 226 -8.57 1.31 32.49
N ASN A 227 -9.84 1.47 32.13
CA ASN A 227 -10.84 2.12 32.97
C ASN A 227 -12.23 1.52 32.67
N SER A 228 -13.26 1.95 33.40
CA SER A 228 -14.63 1.40 33.25
C SER A 228 -15.25 1.58 31.87
N LYS A 229 -14.71 2.46 31.02
CA LYS A 229 -15.19 2.74 29.66
C LYS A 229 -14.43 1.98 28.56
N GLY A 230 -13.33 1.31 28.90
CA GLY A 230 -12.51 0.62 27.90
C GLY A 230 -11.06 0.45 28.26
N ILE A 231 -10.26 0.09 27.26
CA ILE A 231 -8.84 -0.20 27.38
C ILE A 231 -8.05 0.49 26.27
N ASP A 232 -6.84 0.91 26.58
CA ASP A 232 -5.82 1.24 25.60
C ASP A 232 -4.90 0.02 25.43
N VAL A 233 -4.69 -0.43 24.21
CA VAL A 233 -3.78 -1.55 23.90
C VAL A 233 -2.56 -1.07 23.13
N GLN A 234 -1.41 -1.66 23.42
CA GLN A 234 -0.17 -1.41 22.71
C GLN A 234 -0.18 -2.13 21.35
N LEU A 235 -0.03 -1.36 20.28
CA LEU A 235 0.24 -1.82 18.92
C LEU A 235 1.68 -1.47 18.54
N ASN A 236 2.19 -2.03 17.44
CA ASN A 236 3.50 -1.62 16.93
C ASN A 236 3.46 -0.13 16.49
N GLY A 237 4.16 0.74 17.23
CA GLY A 237 4.24 2.18 16.94
C GLY A 237 3.00 3.01 17.34
N ALA A 238 2.00 2.42 17.99
CA ALA A 238 0.79 3.12 18.42
C ALA A 238 0.16 2.52 19.68
N THR A 239 -0.76 3.28 20.25
CA THR A 239 -1.72 2.81 21.23
C THR A 239 -3.11 3.07 20.67
N ARG A 240 -4.01 2.10 20.79
CA ARG A 240 -5.40 2.24 20.33
C ARG A 240 -6.36 2.04 21.49
N PHE A 241 -7.29 2.97 21.63
CA PHE A 241 -8.38 2.84 22.60
C PHE A 241 -9.48 1.95 22.03
N PHE A 242 -9.96 1.01 22.83
CA PHE A 242 -11.13 0.19 22.55
C PHE A 242 -12.17 0.42 23.65
N LYS A 243 -13.34 0.92 23.26
CA LYS A 243 -14.50 1.10 24.14
C LYS A 243 -15.03 -0.26 24.60
N ILE A 244 -15.22 -0.42 25.91
CA ILE A 244 -15.84 -1.60 26.53
C ILE A 244 -16.69 -1.10 27.69
N GLU A 245 -17.99 -1.36 27.66
CA GLU A 245 -18.87 -0.96 28.76
C GLU A 245 -18.59 -1.81 30.01
N ASN A 246 -18.40 -1.16 31.16
CA ASN A 246 -18.10 -1.82 32.43
C ASN A 246 -16.88 -2.76 32.35
N SER A 247 -15.83 -2.31 31.65
CA SER A 247 -14.59 -3.07 31.48
C SER A 247 -14.02 -3.55 32.82
N THR A 248 -13.63 -4.82 32.87
CA THR A 248 -12.97 -5.44 34.02
C THR A 248 -11.48 -5.73 33.78
N TYR A 249 -10.99 -5.42 32.57
CA TYR A 249 -9.58 -5.53 32.19
C TYR A 249 -8.71 -4.59 33.01
N LYS A 250 -7.44 -4.97 33.18
CA LYS A 250 -6.41 -4.27 33.95
C LYS A 250 -5.18 -4.02 33.09
N GLU A 251 -4.41 -3.02 33.48
CA GLU A 251 -3.09 -2.77 32.90
C GLU A 251 -2.20 -4.01 33.07
N GLY A 252 -1.50 -4.39 32.01
CA GLY A 252 -0.69 -5.59 31.93
C GLY A 252 -1.41 -6.83 31.39
N ASP A 253 -2.75 -6.82 31.31
CA ASP A 253 -3.50 -7.95 30.76
C ASP A 253 -3.12 -8.22 29.30
N LYS A 254 -3.13 -9.50 28.94
CA LYS A 254 -2.95 -9.97 27.57
C LYS A 254 -4.31 -10.23 26.94
N VAL A 255 -4.51 -9.64 25.76
CA VAL A 255 -5.79 -9.68 25.06
C VAL A 255 -5.63 -10.03 23.59
N LYS A 256 -6.69 -10.59 23.04
CA LYS A 256 -6.91 -10.79 21.61
C LYS A 256 -8.06 -9.90 21.16
N ILE A 257 -7.90 -9.25 20.01
CA ILE A 257 -8.91 -8.40 19.39
C ILE A 257 -9.29 -9.00 18.04
N SER A 258 -10.57 -9.30 17.85
CA SER A 258 -11.14 -9.76 16.58
C SER A 258 -11.98 -8.65 15.97
N PHE A 259 -11.67 -8.20 14.76
CA PHE A 259 -12.51 -7.24 14.05
C PHE A 259 -13.73 -7.92 13.42
N LEU A 260 -14.82 -7.16 13.26
CA LEU A 260 -16.11 -7.64 12.77
C LEU A 260 -16.52 -6.87 11.50
N LYS A 261 -17.31 -7.51 10.63
CA LYS A 261 -17.76 -6.93 9.34
C LYS A 261 -18.59 -5.65 9.48
N ASN A 262 -19.23 -5.45 10.64
CA ASN A 262 -19.98 -4.24 10.93
C ASN A 262 -19.10 -3.08 11.43
N GLY A 263 -17.76 -3.22 11.38
CA GLY A 263 -16.81 -2.24 11.92
C GLY A 263 -16.61 -2.33 13.43
N GLY A 264 -17.28 -3.27 14.10
CA GLY A 264 -17.10 -3.55 15.52
C GLY A 264 -15.90 -4.46 15.80
N TYR A 265 -15.74 -4.84 17.07
CA TYR A 265 -14.68 -5.73 17.52
C TYR A 265 -15.11 -6.57 18.73
N GLU A 266 -14.49 -7.72 18.92
CA GLU A 266 -14.56 -8.52 20.14
C GLU A 266 -13.20 -8.54 20.84
N ILE A 267 -13.21 -8.48 22.18
CA ILE A 267 -11.99 -8.51 23.00
C ILE A 267 -12.10 -9.67 23.98
N LYS A 268 -11.08 -10.52 24.00
CA LYS A 268 -11.00 -11.70 24.88
C LYS A 268 -9.65 -11.73 25.59
N TYR A 269 -9.65 -12.20 26.85
CA TYR A 269 -8.43 -12.58 27.55
C TYR A 269 -7.67 -13.66 26.76
N MET A 270 -6.34 -13.63 26.86
CA MET A 270 -5.46 -14.68 26.38
C MET A 270 -4.86 -15.49 27.52
#